data_AF-A0A1Y3SKM5-F1
#
_entry.id   AF-A0A1Y3SKM5-F1
#
_cell.length_a   1.000
_cell.length_b   1.000
_cell.length_c   1.000
_cell.angle_alpha   90.00
_cell.angle_beta   90.00
_cell.angle_gamma   90.00
#
_symmetry.space_group_name_H-M   'P 1'
#
loop_
_entity.id
_entity.type
_entity.pdbx_description
1 polymer ?
#
loop_
_entity_poly.entity_id
_entity_poly.type
_entity_poly.pdbx_seq_one_letter_code
_entity_poly.pdbx_strand_id
1 'polypeptide(L)' 'MLGVGGALAAGGVLAEIHLLTTIGVVVMLCGLGFQLLFYRCPHCGKYLDRSTGPFCPHCGRSIDE' A
#
# COMPACT_ATOMS: atom_id res chain seq x y z
N MET A 1 20.29 -39.77 -1.09
CA MET A 1 20.34 -38.70 -2.13
C MET A 1 18.99 -37.99 -2.32
N LEU A 2 17.83 -38.68 -2.20
CA LEU A 2 16.51 -38.04 -2.32
C LEU A 2 16.18 -36.98 -1.25
N GLY A 3 16.77 -37.05 -0.04
CA GLY A 3 16.45 -36.12 1.05
C GLY A 3 16.95 -34.68 0.84
N VAL A 4 18.08 -34.50 0.14
CA VAL A 4 18.68 -33.16 -0.05
C VAL A 4 17.91 -32.37 -1.11
N GLY A 5 17.47 -33.02 -2.19
CA GLY A 5 16.67 -32.38 -3.23
C GLY A 5 15.30 -31.91 -2.75
N GLY A 6 14.61 -32.73 -1.93
CA GLY A 6 13.33 -32.36 -1.33
C GLY A 6 13.45 -31.19 -0.36
N ALA A 7 14.50 -31.15 0.46
CA ALA A 7 14.75 -30.06 1.40
C ALA A 7 15.05 -28.72 0.68
N LEU A 8 15.84 -28.75 -0.40
CA LEU A 8 16.13 -27.56 -1.22
C LEU A 8 14.89 -27.05 -1.96
N ALA A 9 14.07 -27.94 -2.51
CA ALA A 9 12.83 -27.56 -3.18
C ALA A 9 11.82 -26.94 -2.20
N ALA A 10 11.63 -27.55 -1.03
CA ALA A 10 10.75 -26.99 0.01
C ALA A 10 11.26 -25.64 0.53
N GLY A 11 12.58 -25.51 0.75
CA GLY A 11 13.20 -24.26 1.19
C GLY A 11 13.07 -23.14 0.15
N GLY A 12 13.28 -23.45 -1.14
CA GLY A 12 13.13 -22.51 -2.24
C GLY A 12 11.69 -22.02 -2.40
N VAL A 13 10.72 -22.93 -2.40
CA VAL A 13 9.29 -22.59 -2.46
C VAL A 13 8.87 -21.70 -1.30
N LEU A 14 9.33 -22.00 -0.08
CA LEU A 14 9.01 -21.19 1.09
C LEU A 14 9.65 -19.80 1.01
N ALA A 15 10.89 -19.70 0.52
CA ALA A 15 11.59 -18.44 0.34
C ALA A 15 10.94 -17.54 -0.73
N GLU A 16 10.55 -18.13 -1.87
CA GLU A 16 9.81 -17.41 -2.92
C GLU A 16 8.45 -16.93 -2.41
N ILE A 17 7.68 -17.79 -1.73
CA ILE A 17 6.38 -17.40 -1.15
C ILE A 17 6.55 -16.24 -0.16
N HIS A 18 7.59 -16.26 0.68
CA HIS A 18 7.87 -15.18 1.62
C HIS A 18 8.22 -13.86 0.91
N LEU A 19 9.04 -13.90 -0.14
CA LEU A 19 9.39 -12.72 -0.92
C LEU A 19 8.17 -12.14 -1.66
N LEU A 20 7.40 -12.99 -2.35
CA LEU A 20 6.18 -12.56 -3.04
C LEU A 20 5.18 -11.95 -2.06
N THR A 21 4.99 -12.58 -0.90
CA THR A 21 4.09 -12.07 0.15
C THR A 21 4.55 -10.70 0.66
N THR A 22 5.85 -10.55 0.93
CA THR A 22 6.41 -9.29 1.44
C THR A 22 6.22 -8.17 0.43
N ILE A 23 6.55 -8.41 -0.84
CA ILE A 23 6.37 -7.42 -1.92
C ILE A 23 4.89 -7.06 -2.07
N GLY A 24 4.01 -8.06 -2.08
CA GLY A 24 2.56 -7.84 -2.18
C GLY A 24 2.02 -6.97 -1.04
N VAL A 25 2.41 -7.26 0.20
CA VAL A 25 2.02 -6.46 1.38
C VAL A 25 2.56 -5.03 1.27
N VAL A 26 3.81 -4.85 0.89
CA VAL A 26 4.41 -3.51 0.73
C VAL A 26 3.67 -2.70 -0.33
N VAL A 27 3.39 -3.28 -1.49
CA VAL A 27 2.64 -2.61 -2.56
C VAL A 27 1.23 -2.27 -2.11
N MET A 28 0.56 -3.19 -1.41
CA MET A 28 -0.79 -2.95 -0.89
C MET A 28 -0.80 -1.82 0.15
N LEU A 29 0.15 -1.80 1.09
CA LEU A 29 0.28 -0.75 2.09
C LEU A 29 0.65 0.59 1.47
N CYS A 30 1.54 0.63 0.48
CA CYS A 30 1.83 1.85 -0.27
C CYS A 30 0.58 2.35 -0.98
N GLY A 31 -0.12 1.50 -1.74
CA GLY A 31 -1.36 1.88 -2.42
C GLY A 31 -2.42 2.41 -1.44
N LEU A 32 -2.58 1.75 -0.29
CA LEU A 32 -3.50 2.18 0.76
C LEU A 32 -3.07 3.49 1.40
N GLY A 33 -1.77 3.67 1.66
CA GLY A 33 -1.20 4.89 2.22
C GLY A 33 -1.36 6.09 1.28
N PHE A 34 -1.08 5.90 -0.01
CA PHE A 34 -1.36 6.88 -1.05
C PHE A 34 -2.85 7.18 -1.12
N GLN A 35 -3.71 6.16 -1.17
CA GLN A 35 -5.14 6.38 -1.21
C GLN A 35 -5.62 7.15 0.02
N LEU A 36 -5.15 6.82 1.22
CA LEU A 36 -5.49 7.54 2.44
C LEU A 36 -4.92 8.97 2.44
N LEU A 37 -3.71 9.20 1.95
CA LEU A 37 -3.11 10.54 1.92
C LEU A 37 -3.79 11.44 0.89
N PHE A 38 -4.12 10.91 -0.29
CA PHE A 38 -4.77 11.67 -1.37
C PHE A 38 -6.28 11.82 -1.16
N TYR A 39 -6.97 10.82 -0.59
CA TYR A 39 -8.38 10.93 -0.24
C TYR A 39 -8.63 11.65 1.09
N ARG A 40 -7.60 12.00 1.85
CA ARG A 40 -7.75 12.65 3.15
C ARG A 40 -7.00 13.97 3.15
N CYS A 41 -7.70 15.05 3.46
CA CYS A 41 -7.09 16.37 3.46
C CYS A 41 -5.92 16.43 4.47
N PRO A 42 -4.70 16.84 4.07
CA PRO A 42 -3.53 16.89 4.96
C PRO A 42 -3.72 17.89 6.11
N HIS A 43 -4.51 18.95 5.90
CA HIS A 43 -4.77 20.00 6.88
C HIS A 43 -5.85 19.61 7.89
N CYS A 44 -6.84 18.80 7.47
CA CYS A 44 -8.12 18.69 8.16
C CYS A 44 -8.46 17.24 8.55
N GLY A 45 -7.77 16.25 7.97
CA GLY A 45 -7.98 14.83 8.23
C GLY A 45 -9.33 14.28 7.75
N LYS A 46 -10.15 15.10 7.09
CA LYS A 46 -11.46 14.71 6.55
C LYS A 46 -11.31 14.14 5.14
N TYR A 47 -12.21 13.22 4.81
CA TYR A 47 -12.27 12.59 3.50
C TYR A 47 -12.64 13.64 2.44
N LEU A 48 -11.83 13.77 1.41
CA LEU A 48 -12.20 14.43 0.16
C LEU A 48 -13.14 13.47 -0.57
N ASP A 49 -14.42 13.50 -0.21
CA ASP A 49 -15.46 12.93 -1.06
C ASP A 49 -15.39 13.61 -2.42
N ARG A 50 -15.43 12.82 -3.51
CA ARG A 50 -15.58 13.06 -4.98
C ARG A 50 -15.41 14.49 -5.56
N SER A 51 -14.72 15.36 -4.86
CA SER A 51 -14.57 16.76 -5.13
C SER A 51 -13.18 16.90 -5.75
N THR A 52 -13.15 16.83 -7.07
CA THR A 52 -11.95 17.07 -7.90
C THR A 52 -11.58 18.56 -7.94
N GLY A 53 -11.94 19.32 -6.89
CA GLY A 53 -11.63 20.74 -6.78
C GLY A 53 -10.27 20.94 -6.10
N PRO A 54 -9.53 22.00 -6.43
CA PRO A 54 -8.24 22.30 -5.78
C PRO A 54 -8.38 22.69 -4.31
N PHE A 55 -9.61 22.90 -3.81
CA PHE A 55 -9.91 23.33 -2.43
C PHE A 55 -10.72 22.27 -1.69
N CYS A 56 -10.38 22.04 -0.42
CA CYS A 56 -11.13 21.11 0.43
C CYS A 56 -12.49 21.71 0.84
N PRO A 57 -13.63 21.03 0.60
CA PRO A 57 -14.97 21.56 0.91
C PRO A 57 -15.25 21.72 2.41
N HIS A 58 -14.44 21.12 3.29
CA HIS A 58 -14.63 21.18 4.73
C HIS A 58 -13.84 22.27 5.43
N CYS A 59 -12.70 22.69 4.87
CA CYS A 59 -11.81 23.64 5.51
C CYS A 59 -11.36 24.79 4.61
N GLY A 60 -11.70 24.74 3.31
CA GLY A 60 -11.47 25.83 2.35
C GLY A 60 -10.01 26.05 1.95
N ARG A 61 -9.06 25.29 2.52
CA ARG A 61 -7.65 25.32 2.11
C ARG A 61 -7.44 24.46 0.87
N SER A 62 -6.47 24.83 0.05
CA SER A 62 -6.11 24.02 -1.10
C SER A 62 -5.43 22.73 -0.65
N ILE A 63 -5.58 21.71 -1.50
CA ILE A 63 -5.09 20.36 -1.23
C ILE A 63 -3.63 20.22 -1.70
N ASP A 64 -3.24 21.07 -2.65
CA ASP A 64 -1.94 21.10 -3.30
C ASP A 64 -0.93 22.08 -2.66
N GLU A 65 -1.30 22.80 -1.58
CA GLU A 65 -0.46 23.84 -0.93
C GLU A 65 -0.31 23.69 0.60
#